data_AF-A0A2A4IPR5-F1
#
_entry.id   AF-A0A2A4IPR5-F1
#
_cell.length_a   1.000
_cell.length_b   1.000
_cell.length_c   1.000
_cell.angle_alpha   90.00
_cell.angle_beta   90.00
_cell.angle_gamma   90.00
#
_symmetry.space_group_name_H-M   'P 1'
#
loop_
_entity.id
_entity.type
_entity.pdbx_description
1 polymer ?
#
loop_
_entity_poly.entity_id
_entity_poly.type
_entity_poly.pdbx_seq_one_letter_code
_entity_poly.pdbx_strand_id
1 'polypeptide(L)'
;NKYNIKTENQIYDLIKKENLTFEDISKKLNINYDDLKEYINKSSKKYKKSLVKKIRKARREYFNDVKIKIENAVIKKALGYYSKDIVREIKTDKEGKESKTKKIVYKYNPPSERAVIVFFEILKNRKNKKLEREELKRNVQEEENRINIRVGFDN
;
A
#
# COMPACT_ATOMS: atom_id res chain seq x y z
N ASN A 1 -16.73 -26.31 -2.12
CA ASN A 1 -16.47 -24.93 -1.63
C ASN A 1 -17.79 -24.17 -1.61
N LYS A 2 -18.20 -23.57 -0.48
CA LYS A 2 -19.50 -22.83 -0.32
C LYS A 2 -19.60 -21.62 -1.26
N TYR A 3 -18.47 -21.02 -1.64
CA TYR A 3 -18.39 -19.94 -2.62
C TYR A 3 -17.70 -20.42 -3.90
N ASN A 4 -18.19 -19.95 -5.05
CA ASN A 4 -17.55 -20.17 -6.33
C ASN A 4 -16.31 -19.27 -6.49
N ILE A 5 -15.42 -19.60 -7.45
CA ILE A 5 -14.16 -18.87 -7.68
C ILE A 5 -14.42 -17.39 -8.00
N LYS A 6 -15.52 -17.07 -8.71
CA LYS A 6 -15.90 -15.71 -9.08
C LYS A 6 -16.16 -14.85 -7.85
N THR A 7 -16.98 -15.32 -6.92
CA THR A 7 -17.27 -14.64 -5.66
C THR A 7 -16.01 -14.47 -4.82
N GLU A 8 -15.14 -15.48 -4.74
CA GLU A 8 -13.86 -15.34 -4.03
C GLU A 8 -12.96 -14.26 -4.64
N ASN A 9 -12.96 -14.11 -5.96
CA ASN A 9 -12.19 -13.07 -6.66
C ASN A 9 -12.79 -11.68 -6.45
N GLN A 10 -14.13 -11.56 -6.45
CA GLN A 10 -14.79 -10.29 -6.12
C GLN A 10 -14.47 -9.83 -4.69
N ILE A 11 -14.51 -10.76 -3.71
CA ILE A 11 -14.10 -10.48 -2.32
C ILE A 11 -12.64 -10.02 -2.28
N TYR A 12 -11.75 -10.71 -3.03
CA TYR A 12 -10.34 -10.33 -3.12
C TYR A 12 -10.16 -8.90 -3.62
N ASP A 13 -10.82 -8.53 -4.73
CA ASP A 13 -10.67 -7.22 -5.35
C ASP A 13 -11.19 -6.09 -4.47
N LEU A 14 -12.33 -6.31 -3.80
CA LEU A 14 -12.91 -5.35 -2.84
C LEU A 14 -11.96 -5.08 -1.68
N ILE A 15 -11.36 -6.14 -1.10
CA ILE A 15 -10.39 -5.99 -0.01
C ILE A 15 -9.10 -5.34 -0.51
N LYS A 16 -8.62 -5.73 -1.69
CA LYS A 16 -7.37 -5.20 -2.25
C LYS A 16 -7.48 -3.70 -2.57
N LYS A 17 -8.63 -3.23 -3.04
CA LYS A 17 -8.83 -1.83 -3.44
C LYS A 17 -9.15 -0.91 -2.27
N GLU A 18 -10.04 -1.36 -1.38
CA GLU A 18 -10.67 -0.49 -0.37
C GLU A 18 -10.50 -1.01 1.06
N ASN A 19 -9.93 -2.20 1.26
CA ASN A 19 -9.81 -2.86 2.56
C ASN A 19 -11.14 -2.94 3.33
N LEU A 20 -12.22 -3.20 2.59
CA LEU A 20 -13.56 -3.28 3.15
C LEU A 20 -13.69 -4.33 4.25
N THR A 21 -14.60 -4.05 5.18
CA THR A 21 -14.99 -5.01 6.22
C THR A 21 -15.81 -6.15 5.60
N PHE A 22 -15.91 -7.28 6.31
CA PHE A 22 -16.74 -8.39 5.82
C PHE A 22 -18.23 -8.03 5.75
N GLU A 23 -18.69 -7.08 6.56
CA GLU A 23 -20.06 -6.57 6.52
C GLU A 23 -20.31 -5.74 5.26
N ASP A 24 -19.38 -4.86 4.89
CA ASP A 24 -19.50 -4.08 3.66
C ASP A 24 -19.43 -4.97 2.42
N ILE A 25 -18.60 -6.02 2.48
CA ILE A 25 -18.48 -7.01 1.42
C ILE A 25 -19.77 -7.82 1.29
N SER A 26 -20.38 -8.24 2.41
CA SER A 26 -21.63 -9.00 2.39
C SER A 26 -22.76 -8.16 1.81
N LYS A 27 -22.83 -6.86 2.15
CA LYS A 27 -23.76 -5.89 1.55
C LYS A 27 -23.49 -5.69 0.04
N LYS A 28 -22.25 -5.41 -0.35
CA LYS A 28 -21.88 -5.15 -1.76
C LYS A 28 -22.09 -6.34 -2.68
N LEU A 29 -21.90 -7.56 -2.18
CA LEU A 29 -22.03 -8.79 -2.97
C LEU A 29 -23.39 -9.47 -2.80
N ASN A 30 -24.29 -8.91 -1.99
CA ASN A 30 -25.58 -9.49 -1.62
C ASN A 30 -25.44 -10.94 -1.12
N ILE A 31 -24.54 -11.14 -0.15
CA ILE A 31 -24.26 -12.44 0.49
C ILE A 31 -24.65 -12.32 1.97
N ASN A 32 -25.15 -13.41 2.56
CA ASN A 32 -25.40 -13.46 3.99
C ASN A 32 -24.08 -13.31 4.78
N TYR A 33 -24.05 -12.36 5.72
CA TYR A 33 -22.89 -12.05 6.54
C TYR A 33 -22.46 -13.21 7.44
N ASP A 34 -23.42 -13.88 8.09
CA ASP A 34 -23.15 -14.99 9.00
C ASP A 34 -22.54 -16.17 8.26
N ASP A 35 -23.05 -16.45 7.05
CA ASP A 35 -22.49 -17.48 6.16
C ASP A 35 -21.04 -17.18 5.76
N LEU A 36 -20.74 -15.90 5.47
CA LEU A 36 -19.39 -15.45 5.10
C LEU A 36 -18.44 -15.57 6.30
N LYS A 37 -18.88 -15.12 7.48
CA LYS A 37 -18.13 -15.17 8.72
C LYS A 37 -17.85 -16.62 9.13
N GLU A 38 -18.86 -17.48 9.11
CA GLU A 38 -18.74 -18.92 9.39
C GLU A 38 -17.76 -19.58 8.40
N TYR A 39 -17.82 -19.23 7.11
CA TYR A 39 -16.92 -19.78 6.10
C TYR A 39 -15.46 -19.38 6.31
N ILE A 40 -15.20 -18.14 6.74
CA ILE A 40 -13.86 -17.60 7.05
C ILE A 40 -13.31 -18.16 8.36
N ASN A 41 -14.17 -18.33 9.37
CA ASN A 41 -13.78 -18.77 10.71
C ASN A 41 -13.51 -20.27 10.84
N LYS A 42 -13.76 -21.07 9.79
CA LYS A 42 -13.41 -22.50 9.80
C LYS A 42 -11.89 -22.68 9.99
N SER A 43 -11.52 -23.11 11.20
CA SER A 43 -10.15 -23.09 11.76
C SER A 43 -9.32 -24.35 11.51
N SER A 44 -9.88 -25.37 10.86
CA SER A 44 -9.19 -26.64 10.63
C SER A 44 -7.92 -26.46 9.78
N LYS A 45 -6.80 -27.06 10.23
CA LYS A 45 -5.50 -27.14 9.51
C LYS A 45 -5.64 -27.67 8.07
N LYS A 46 -6.62 -28.54 7.80
CA LYS A 46 -6.95 -29.11 6.47
C LYS A 46 -7.70 -28.12 5.57
N TYR A 47 -8.36 -27.12 6.17
CA TYR A 47 -9.21 -26.11 5.55
C TYR A 47 -8.59 -24.70 5.52
N LYS A 48 -7.27 -24.58 5.28
CA LYS A 48 -6.69 -23.35 4.69
C LYS A 48 -7.32 -23.12 3.31
N LYS A 49 -8.60 -22.75 3.28
CA LYS A 49 -9.42 -22.54 2.08
C LYS A 49 -8.78 -21.45 1.23
N SER A 50 -8.90 -21.63 -0.09
CA SER A 50 -8.61 -20.64 -1.13
C SER A 50 -8.95 -19.21 -0.68
N LEU A 51 -10.18 -18.99 -0.20
CA LEU A 51 -10.64 -17.66 0.21
C LEU A 51 -9.84 -17.04 1.36
N VAL A 52 -9.54 -17.76 2.44
CA VAL A 52 -8.81 -17.18 3.59
C VAL A 52 -7.39 -16.77 3.17
N LYS A 53 -6.73 -17.59 2.34
CA LYS A 53 -5.42 -17.25 1.76
C LYS A 53 -5.52 -16.03 0.83
N LYS A 54 -6.57 -15.96 0.00
CA LYS A 54 -6.88 -14.81 -0.87
C LYS A 54 -7.11 -13.54 -0.05
N ILE A 55 -7.93 -13.58 0.99
CA ILE A 55 -8.21 -12.44 1.88
C ILE A 55 -6.91 -11.92 2.51
N ARG A 56 -6.07 -12.81 3.08
CA ARG A 56 -4.78 -12.42 3.65
C ARG A 56 -3.84 -11.81 2.62
N LYS A 57 -3.84 -12.34 1.39
CA LYS A 57 -3.06 -11.78 0.28
C LYS A 57 -3.58 -10.39 -0.11
N ALA A 58 -4.89 -10.22 -0.30
CA ALA A 58 -5.52 -8.95 -0.64
C ALA A 58 -5.20 -7.86 0.38
N ARG A 59 -5.34 -8.15 1.70
CA ARG A 59 -5.00 -7.19 2.76
C ARG A 59 -3.54 -6.76 2.71
N ARG A 60 -2.61 -7.72 2.56
CA ARG A 60 -1.17 -7.40 2.44
C ARG A 60 -0.89 -6.51 1.23
N GLU A 61 -1.50 -6.80 0.09
CA GLU A 61 -1.36 -5.98 -1.11
C GLU A 61 -1.92 -4.56 -0.90
N TYR A 62 -3.09 -4.43 -0.28
CA TYR A 62 -3.65 -3.13 0.09
C TYR A 62 -2.69 -2.34 0.99
N PHE A 63 -2.20 -2.94 2.09
CA PHE A 63 -1.31 -2.24 3.01
C PHE A 63 0.03 -1.88 2.36
N ASN A 64 0.54 -2.68 1.43
CA ASN A 64 1.74 -2.34 0.66
C ASN A 64 1.48 -1.14 -0.26
N ASP A 65 0.36 -1.10 -0.97
CA ASP A 65 0.00 0.04 -1.82
C ASP A 65 -0.23 1.32 -1.00
N VAL A 66 -0.97 1.22 0.11
CA VAL A 66 -1.17 2.33 1.05
C VAL A 66 0.15 2.82 1.61
N LYS A 67 1.05 1.92 2.00
CA LYS A 67 2.39 2.29 2.47
C LYS A 67 3.15 3.07 1.40
N ILE A 68 3.15 2.62 0.15
CA ILE A 68 3.79 3.34 -0.97
C ILE A 68 3.18 4.73 -1.16
N LYS A 69 1.84 4.84 -1.12
CA LYS A 69 1.14 6.12 -1.23
C LYS A 69 1.49 7.07 -0.08
N ILE A 70 1.56 6.56 1.16
CA ILE A 70 1.98 7.34 2.32
C ILE A 70 3.44 7.78 2.16
N GLU A 71 4.35 6.88 1.81
CA GLU A 71 5.76 7.22 1.56
C GLU A 71 5.88 8.32 0.48
N ASN A 72 5.18 8.19 -0.64
CA ASN A 72 5.18 9.19 -1.70
C ASN A 72 4.59 10.53 -1.25
N ALA A 73 3.53 10.52 -0.44
CA ALA A 73 2.94 11.73 0.12
C ALA A 73 3.91 12.42 1.10
N VAL A 74 4.64 11.65 1.91
CA VAL A 74 5.69 12.15 2.81
C VAL A 74 6.82 12.76 1.99
N ILE A 75 7.30 12.08 0.95
CA ILE A 75 8.34 12.59 0.04
C ILE A 75 7.89 13.91 -0.60
N LYS A 76 6.66 13.95 -1.14
CA LYS A 76 6.09 15.16 -1.74
C LYS A 76 6.03 16.33 -0.75
N LYS A 77 5.65 16.07 0.50
CA LYS A 77 5.67 17.09 1.57
C LYS A 77 7.08 17.49 1.99
N ALA A 78 8.04 16.56 1.99
CA ALA A 78 9.43 16.83 2.35
C ALA A 78 10.16 17.68 1.30
N LEU A 79 9.82 17.53 0.01
CA LEU A 79 10.43 18.30 -1.07
C LEU A 79 9.73 19.65 -1.33
N GLY A 80 8.54 19.85 -0.77
CA GLY A 80 7.65 20.96 -1.15
C GLY A 80 6.96 20.71 -2.50
N TYR A 81 5.80 21.33 -2.70
CA TYR A 81 5.00 21.11 -3.91
C TYR A 81 4.03 22.26 -4.18
N TYR A 82 3.64 22.43 -5.44
CA TYR A 82 2.56 23.34 -5.81
C TYR A 82 1.19 22.63 -5.72
N SER A 83 0.23 23.23 -5.00
CA SER A 83 -1.17 22.82 -5.00
C SER A 83 -1.96 23.66 -6.00
N LYS A 84 -2.96 23.03 -6.64
CA LYS A 84 -3.92 23.72 -7.51
C LYS A 84 -5.11 24.15 -6.67
N ASP A 85 -5.34 25.45 -6.58
CA ASP A 85 -6.54 26.03 -5.97
C ASP A 85 -7.43 26.59 -7.07
N ILE A 86 -8.73 26.28 -7.01
CA ILE A 86 -9.71 26.81 -7.96
C ILE A 86 -10.39 28.01 -7.28
N VAL A 87 -10.03 29.21 -7.74
CA VAL A 87 -10.64 30.45 -7.26
C VAL A 87 -11.78 30.82 -8.21
N ARG A 88 -12.94 31.17 -7.64
CA ARG A 88 -14.07 31.72 -8.40
C ARG A 88 -13.99 33.24 -8.34
N GLU A 89 -13.75 33.86 -9.47
CA GLU A 89 -13.78 35.32 -9.60
C GLU A 89 -15.19 35.71 -10.06
N ILE A 90 -15.85 36.58 -9.29
CA ILE A 90 -17.13 37.18 -9.68
C ILE A 90 -16.79 38.56 -10.23
N LYS A 91 -17.06 38.78 -11.51
CA LYS A 91 -16.95 40.09 -12.14
C LYS A 91 -18.36 40.62 -12.37
N THR A 92 -18.61 41.85 -11.96
CA THR A 92 -19.90 42.51 -12.17
C THR A 92 -19.72 43.56 -13.25
N ASP A 93 -20.49 43.47 -14.33
CA ASP A 93 -20.48 44.47 -15.40
C ASP A 93 -21.16 45.77 -14.94
N LYS A 94 -20.98 46.85 -15.69
CA LYS A 94 -21.57 48.18 -15.38
C LYS A 94 -23.10 48.18 -15.28
N GLU A 95 -23.76 47.14 -15.80
CA GLU A 95 -25.20 46.89 -15.76
C GLU A 95 -25.65 46.01 -14.58
N GLY A 96 -24.75 45.64 -13.66
CA GLY A 96 -25.06 44.81 -12.50
C GLY A 96 -25.17 43.30 -12.77
N LYS A 97 -24.90 42.84 -14.01
CA LYS A 97 -24.83 41.41 -14.33
C LYS A 97 -23.54 40.79 -13.80
N GLU A 98 -23.69 39.69 -13.04
CA GLU A 98 -22.57 38.91 -12.52
C GLU A 98 -22.12 37.84 -13.53
N SER A 99 -20.82 37.84 -13.84
CA SER A 99 -20.13 36.78 -14.58
C SER A 99 -19.19 36.02 -13.64
N LYS A 100 -19.31 34.68 -13.62
CA LYS A 100 -18.52 33.79 -12.74
C LYS A 100 -17.45 33.07 -13.55
N THR A 101 -16.19 33.46 -13.36
CA THR A 101 -15.04 32.85 -14.06
C THR A 101 -14.23 31.99 -13.09
N LYS A 102 -13.91 30.75 -13.50
CA LYS A 102 -13.03 29.86 -12.72
C LYS A 102 -11.58 30.12 -13.12
N LYS A 103 -10.73 30.47 -12.15
CA LYS A 103 -9.29 30.63 -12.35
C LYS A 103 -8.54 29.55 -11.56
N ILE A 104 -7.62 28.85 -12.22
CA ILE A 104 -6.72 27.90 -11.58
C ILE A 104 -5.49 28.67 -11.10
N VAL A 105 -5.23 28.66 -9.80
CA VAL A 105 -4.07 29.30 -9.17
C VAL A 105 -3.17 28.20 -8.60
N TYR A 106 -1.86 28.36 -8.75
CA TYR A 106 -0.87 27.44 -8.18
C TYR A 106 -0.29 28.05 -6.91
N LYS A 107 -0.50 27.41 -5.77
CA LYS A 107 0.05 27.83 -4.48
C LYS A 107 1.24 26.96 -4.12
N TYR A 108 2.38 27.57 -3.84
CA TYR A 108 3.54 26.84 -3.35
C TYR A 108 3.34 26.42 -1.89
N ASN A 109 3.54 25.13 -1.60
CA ASN A 109 3.60 24.59 -0.26
C ASN A 109 5.07 24.24 0.02
N PRO A 110 5.73 24.96 0.94
CA PRO A 110 7.14 24.69 1.26
C PRO A 110 7.32 23.31 1.91
N PRO A 111 8.55 22.77 1.89
CA PRO A 111 8.93 21.59 2.65
C PRO A 111 8.41 21.60 4.10
N SER A 112 7.81 20.49 4.53
CA SER A 112 7.44 20.31 5.94
C SER A 112 8.62 19.69 6.69
N GLU A 113 9.11 20.37 7.72
CA GLU A 113 10.20 19.90 8.59
C GLU A 113 9.97 18.47 9.12
N ARG A 114 8.78 18.19 9.65
CA ARG A 114 8.42 16.83 10.12
C ARG A 114 8.49 15.79 8.99
N ALA A 115 8.04 16.15 7.79
CA ALA A 115 8.11 15.23 6.65
C ALA A 115 9.56 15.01 6.20
N VAL A 116 10.42 16.02 6.29
CA VAL A 116 11.86 15.93 6.01
C VAL A 116 12.55 14.97 6.98
N ILE A 117 12.27 15.09 8.29
CA ILE A 117 12.80 14.17 9.32
C ILE A 117 12.42 12.72 9.00
N VAL A 118 11.13 12.45 8.79
CA VAL A 118 10.63 11.11 8.47
C VAL A 118 11.20 10.61 7.15
N PHE A 119 11.37 11.47 6.15
CA PHE A 119 12.00 11.11 4.88
C PHE A 119 13.44 10.65 5.08
N PHE A 120 14.24 11.35 5.88
CA PHE A 120 15.60 10.93 6.20
C PHE A 120 15.65 9.60 6.97
N GLU A 121 14.71 9.35 7.88
CA GLU A 121 14.59 8.04 8.56
C GLU A 121 14.28 6.92 7.57
N ILE A 122 13.37 7.14 6.61
CA ILE A 122 13.07 6.17 5.54
C ILE A 122 14.36 5.86 4.74
N LEU A 123 15.15 6.89 4.39
CA LEU A 123 16.41 6.70 3.66
C LEU A 123 17.45 5.91 4.49
N LYS A 124 17.61 6.24 5.77
CA LYS A 124 18.51 5.50 6.70
C LYS A 124 18.12 4.02 6.75
N ASN A 125 16.83 3.72 6.91
CA ASN A 125 16.32 2.35 6.97
C ASN A 125 16.55 1.60 5.64
N ARG A 126 16.45 2.27 4.49
CA ARG A 126 16.76 1.67 3.18
C ARG A 126 18.26 1.38 3.02
N LYS A 127 19.13 2.27 3.48
CA LYS A 127 20.59 2.07 3.48
C LYS A 127 20.97 0.88 4.37
N ASN A 128 20.43 0.79 5.57
CA ASN A 128 20.70 -0.33 6.50
C ASN A 128 20.28 -1.67 5.89
N LYS A 129 19.09 -1.75 5.29
CA LYS A 129 18.65 -2.98 4.59
C LYS A 129 19.53 -3.37 3.40
N LYS A 130 20.13 -2.39 2.72
CA LYS A 130 21.07 -2.67 1.63
C LYS A 130 22.36 -3.27 2.20
N LEU A 131 22.89 -2.70 3.27
CA LEU A 131 24.09 -3.18 3.96
C LEU A 131 23.90 -4.59 4.54
N GLU A 132 22.77 -4.86 5.21
CA GLU A 132 22.42 -6.20 5.72
C GLU A 132 22.43 -7.27 4.59
N ARG A 133 21.94 -6.92 3.40
CA ARG A 133 21.95 -7.84 2.24
C ARG A 133 23.35 -8.08 1.70
N GLU A 134 24.21 -7.07 1.71
CA GLU A 134 25.60 -7.20 1.29
C GLU A 134 26.41 -8.04 2.28
N GLU A 135 26.18 -7.88 3.58
CA GLU A 135 26.74 -8.75 4.63
C GLU A 135 26.29 -10.19 4.48
N LEU A 136 24.99 -10.44 4.29
CA LEU A 136 24.49 -11.80 4.08
C LEU A 136 25.17 -12.48 2.88
N LYS A 137 25.37 -11.76 1.77
CA LYS A 137 26.08 -12.29 0.61
C LYS A 137 27.55 -12.62 0.91
N ARG A 138 28.24 -11.77 1.67
CA ARG A 138 29.62 -12.04 2.10
C ARG A 138 29.70 -13.28 2.98
N ASN A 139 28.80 -13.42 3.95
CA ASN A 139 28.78 -14.58 4.85
C ASN A 139 28.54 -15.89 4.09
N VAL A 140 27.59 -15.89 3.13
CA VAL A 140 27.35 -17.07 2.27
C VAL A 140 28.59 -17.40 1.44
N GLN A 141 29.25 -16.41 0.85
CA GLN A 141 30.49 -16.63 0.09
C GLN A 141 31.62 -17.18 0.98
N GLU A 142 31.75 -16.69 2.21
CA GLU A 142 32.72 -17.19 3.17
C GLU A 142 32.43 -18.63 3.61
N GLU A 143 31.16 -19.00 3.80
CA GLU A 143 30.74 -20.38 4.07
C GLU A 143 31.05 -21.31 2.88
N GLU A 144 30.70 -20.90 1.66
CA GLU A 144 31.03 -21.65 0.43
C GLU A 144 32.54 -21.85 0.28
N ASN A 145 33.34 -20.80 0.54
CA ASN A 145 34.79 -20.89 0.51
C ASN A 145 35.33 -21.85 1.59
N ARG A 146 34.77 -21.84 2.82
CA ARG A 146 35.15 -22.78 3.88
C ARG A 146 34.80 -24.22 3.52
N ILE A 147 33.67 -24.45 2.88
CA ILE A 147 33.26 -25.79 2.41
C ILE A 147 34.23 -26.26 1.32
N ASN A 148 34.55 -25.42 0.33
CA ASN A 148 35.48 -25.78 -0.74
C ASN A 148 36.90 -26.08 -0.22
N ILE A 149 37.37 -25.31 0.77
CA ILE A 149 38.65 -25.58 1.43
C ILE A 149 38.62 -26.96 2.12
N ARG A 150 37.55 -27.31 2.85
CA ARG A 150 37.43 -28.64 3.50
C ARG A 150 37.43 -29.78 2.49
N VAL A 151 36.67 -29.66 1.40
CA VAL A 151 36.61 -30.71 0.35
C VAL A 151 37.96 -30.85 -0.39
N GLY A 152 38.74 -29.77 -0.50
CA GLY A 152 40.09 -29.81 -1.09
C GLY A 152 41.18 -30.42 -0.18
N PHE A 153 40.91 -30.64 1.11
CA PHE A 153 41.82 -31.31 2.04
C PHE A 153 41.53 -32.82 2.18
N ASP A 154 40.39 -33.30 1.70
CA ASP A 154 39.96 -34.70 1.77
C ASP A 154 40.26 -35.50 0.47
N ASN A 155 41.06 -34.93 -0.46
CA ASN A 155 41.56 -35.60 -1.68
C ASN A 155 43.07 -35.82 -1.63
#